data_AF-A0A5D0R142-F1
#
_entry.id   AF-A0A5D0R142-F1
#
_cell.length_a   1.000
_cell.length_b   1.000
_cell.length_c   1.000
_cell.angle_alpha   90.00
_cell.angle_beta   90.00
_cell.angle_gamma   90.00
#
_symmetry.space_group_name_H-M   'P 1'
#
loop_
_entity.id
_entity.type
_entity.pdbx_description
1 polymer ?
#
loop_
_entity_poly.entity_id
_entity_poly.type
_entity_poly.pdbx_seq_one_letter_code
_entity_poly.pdbx_strand_id
1 'polypeptide(L)'
;MKQVALTTLLLVALSTQIYAQSKLQQDQKAIKDMCGCYEVNFNFAETFEYSGDSTYMPSATKHDKGIEWVELVQDDADKIVMQHLLIVGSKERPYIVKHWRQDWEFENTNLYVYDHDNKWNFVTLPKEDVAGQWTQRVFQVDDSPRYEGSATWVHVDGKSYWENTTTAPLARREYTTRSDYNVMNRTNRHEIVANGWIHDQDNDKVIRETGKEDVILAQEKGHNTYVKIDDSECKAAQDYWAENKEKWVIVRAKWDAVFARNTDLMLEEKVDNKTMFKYLLDDENYKTSETINPIIDAFVK
;
A
#
# COMPACT_ATOMS: atom_id res chain seq x y z
N MET A 1 -3.98 15.36 51.08
CA MET A 1 -3.01 15.55 49.97
C MET A 1 -2.78 14.26 49.17
N LYS A 2 -2.38 13.13 49.79
CA LYS A 2 -2.17 11.85 49.06
C LYS A 2 -3.43 11.29 48.35
N GLN A 3 -4.60 11.36 49.00
CA GLN A 3 -5.87 10.92 48.39
C GLN A 3 -6.29 11.81 47.20
N VAL A 4 -6.13 13.13 47.33
CA VAL A 4 -6.41 14.08 46.24
C VAL A 4 -5.48 13.82 45.05
N ALA A 5 -4.18 13.63 45.29
CA ALA A 5 -3.22 13.30 44.23
C ALA A 5 -3.54 11.98 43.53
N LEU A 6 -3.97 10.94 44.27
CA LEU A 6 -4.36 9.65 43.69
C LEU A 6 -5.64 9.77 42.85
N THR A 7 -6.65 10.51 43.32
CA THR A 7 -7.89 10.75 42.57
C THR A 7 -7.63 11.57 41.31
N THR A 8 -6.79 12.60 41.38
CA THR A 8 -6.39 13.38 40.19
C THR A 8 -5.63 12.51 39.19
N LEU A 9 -4.70 11.66 39.64
CA LEU A 9 -3.97 10.75 38.77
C LEU A 9 -4.92 9.75 38.07
N LEU A 10 -5.91 9.24 38.80
CA LEU A 10 -6.90 8.31 38.26
C LEU A 10 -7.81 8.98 37.22
N LEU A 11 -8.25 10.22 37.47
CA LEU A 11 -9.07 10.99 36.53
C LEU A 11 -8.31 11.34 35.25
N VAL A 12 -7.04 11.73 35.38
CA VAL A 12 -6.17 11.99 34.23
C VAL A 12 -5.99 10.71 33.41
N ALA A 13 -5.68 9.57 34.06
CA ALA A 13 -5.56 8.28 33.37
C ALA A 13 -6.86 7.85 32.67
N LEU A 14 -8.02 8.10 33.27
CA LEU A 14 -9.31 7.77 32.65
C LEU A 14 -9.57 8.64 31.42
N SER A 15 -9.24 9.94 31.48
CA SER A 15 -9.43 10.87 30.36
C SER A 15 -8.54 10.56 29.15
N THR A 16 -7.29 10.12 29.38
CA THR A 16 -6.38 9.74 28.30
C THR A 16 -6.81 8.46 27.60
N GLN A 17 -7.34 7.49 28.35
CA GLN A 17 -7.88 6.23 27.81
C GLN A 17 -9.10 6.47 26.91
N ILE A 18 -10.04 7.32 27.36
CA ILE A 18 -11.23 7.68 26.55
C ILE A 18 -10.82 8.38 25.25
N TYR A 19 -9.86 9.30 25.33
CA TYR A 19 -9.37 10.01 24.14
C TYR A 19 -8.66 9.06 23.16
N ALA A 20 -7.81 8.16 23.65
CA ALA A 20 -7.13 7.17 22.81
C ALA A 20 -8.11 6.23 22.12
N GLN A 21 -9.14 5.74 22.82
CA GLN A 21 -10.18 4.90 22.23
C GLN A 21 -11.00 5.66 21.18
N SER A 22 -11.34 6.93 21.45
CA SER A 22 -12.01 7.80 20.48
C SER A 22 -11.14 8.01 19.24
N LYS A 23 -9.83 8.22 19.40
CA LYS A 23 -8.90 8.39 18.28
C LYS A 23 -8.81 7.11 17.43
N LEU A 24 -8.63 5.95 18.06
CA LEU A 24 -8.58 4.67 17.36
C LEU A 24 -9.82 4.45 16.50
N GLN A 25 -11.01 4.76 17.02
CA GLN A 25 -12.26 4.68 16.26
C GLN A 25 -12.30 5.65 15.08
N GLN A 26 -11.78 6.87 15.23
CA GLN A 26 -11.66 7.84 14.12
C GLN A 26 -10.68 7.33 13.06
N ASP A 27 -9.55 6.77 13.45
CA ASP A 27 -8.56 6.20 12.54
C ASP A 27 -9.15 5.04 11.74
N GLN A 28 -9.78 4.07 12.42
CA GLN A 28 -10.45 2.94 11.77
C GLN A 28 -11.55 3.41 10.81
N LYS A 29 -12.32 4.43 11.19
CA LYS A 29 -13.35 5.01 10.32
C LYS A 29 -12.71 5.64 9.09
N ALA A 30 -11.66 6.44 9.26
CA ALA A 30 -10.96 7.09 8.14
C ALA A 30 -10.40 6.06 7.15
N ILE A 31 -9.78 4.98 7.66
CA ILE A 31 -9.31 3.88 6.82
C ILE A 31 -10.48 3.26 6.06
N LYS A 32 -11.57 2.91 6.75
CA LYS A 32 -12.75 2.28 6.12
C LYS A 32 -13.50 3.20 5.16
N ASP A 33 -13.44 4.52 5.34
CA ASP A 33 -14.03 5.49 4.43
C ASP A 33 -13.37 5.46 3.04
N MET A 34 -12.17 4.87 2.89
CA MET A 34 -11.55 4.62 1.59
C MET A 34 -12.21 3.47 0.80
N CYS A 35 -13.14 2.70 1.39
CA CYS A 35 -13.94 1.68 0.68
C CYS A 35 -15.05 2.28 -0.19
N GLY A 36 -15.38 1.59 -1.29
CA GLY A 36 -16.47 1.95 -2.20
C GLY A 36 -16.07 1.94 -3.68
N CYS A 37 -16.97 2.42 -4.52
CA CYS A 37 -16.72 2.61 -5.95
C CYS A 37 -16.24 4.03 -6.27
N TYR A 38 -15.17 4.14 -7.07
CA TYR A 38 -14.52 5.41 -7.37
C TYR A 38 -14.25 5.60 -8.86
N GLU A 39 -14.44 6.82 -9.35
CA GLU A 39 -13.67 7.33 -10.48
C GLU A 39 -12.30 7.77 -9.95
N VAL A 40 -11.25 7.15 -10.46
CA VAL A 40 -9.86 7.39 -10.04
C VAL A 40 -9.13 8.18 -11.11
N ASN A 41 -8.43 9.24 -10.72
CA ASN A 41 -7.48 9.94 -11.58
C ASN A 41 -6.07 9.68 -11.08
N PHE A 42 -5.14 9.40 -11.99
CA PHE A 42 -3.72 9.20 -11.72
C PHE A 42 -2.92 10.32 -12.38
N ASN A 43 -2.50 11.32 -11.60
CA ASN A 43 -1.74 12.45 -12.09
C ASN A 43 -0.31 12.38 -11.54
N PHE A 44 0.68 12.37 -12.42
CA PHE A 44 2.09 12.38 -12.03
C PHE A 44 2.87 13.37 -12.89
N ALA A 45 3.71 14.18 -12.25
CA ALA A 45 4.61 15.09 -12.94
C ALA A 45 5.95 15.09 -12.20
N GLU A 46 7.03 14.87 -12.95
CA GLU A 46 8.37 15.15 -12.44
C GLU A 46 8.54 16.67 -12.29
N THR A 47 9.04 17.13 -11.15
CA THR A 47 9.03 18.54 -10.76
C THR A 47 10.42 19.16 -10.69
N PHE A 48 11.35 18.51 -9.98
CA PHE A 48 12.71 19.02 -9.80
C PHE A 48 13.70 17.98 -10.28
N GLU A 49 14.67 18.41 -11.08
CA GLU A 49 15.75 17.59 -11.61
C GLU A 49 17.06 17.94 -10.90
N TYR A 50 17.82 16.92 -10.50
CA TYR A 50 19.14 17.06 -9.87
C TYR A 50 20.24 16.31 -10.63
N SER A 51 19.90 15.73 -11.79
CA SER A 51 20.85 15.03 -12.64
C SER A 51 21.95 15.97 -13.14
N GLY A 52 23.20 15.52 -13.08
CA GLY A 52 24.32 16.17 -13.77
C GLY A 52 24.47 15.75 -15.23
N ASP A 53 23.64 14.80 -15.69
CA ASP A 53 23.70 14.25 -17.04
C ASP A 53 22.95 15.15 -18.04
N SER A 54 23.69 15.72 -19.00
CA SER A 54 23.11 16.54 -20.07
C SER A 54 22.13 15.82 -20.99
N THR A 55 22.08 14.49 -20.93
CA THR A 55 21.16 13.65 -21.70
C THR A 55 19.95 13.18 -20.88
N TYR A 56 19.84 13.62 -19.62
CA TYR A 56 18.70 13.34 -18.78
C TYR A 56 17.41 13.77 -19.46
N MET A 57 16.41 12.89 -19.38
CA MET A 57 15.05 13.19 -19.82
C MET A 57 14.12 13.01 -18.63
N PRO A 58 13.31 13.99 -18.23
CA PRO A 58 12.34 13.77 -17.16
C PRO A 58 11.26 12.77 -17.59
N SER A 59 10.63 12.12 -16.62
CA SER A 59 9.44 11.31 -16.93
C SER A 59 8.32 12.18 -17.49
N ALA A 60 7.67 11.69 -18.55
CA ALA A 60 6.55 12.39 -19.15
C ALA A 60 5.40 12.58 -18.14
N THR A 61 4.77 13.74 -18.15
CA THR A 61 3.57 14.00 -17.34
C THR A 61 2.50 12.97 -17.67
N LYS A 62 1.98 12.33 -16.63
CA LYS A 62 0.92 11.33 -16.74
C LYS A 62 -0.40 11.95 -16.30
N HIS A 63 -1.41 11.78 -17.14
CA HIS A 63 -2.82 11.94 -16.80
C HIS A 63 -3.55 10.69 -17.27
N ASP A 64 -4.15 9.97 -16.34
CA ASP A 64 -4.83 8.71 -16.61
C ASP A 64 -6.02 8.57 -15.66
N LYS A 65 -6.97 7.72 -16.02
CA LYS A 65 -8.18 7.54 -15.23
C LYS A 65 -8.72 6.13 -15.34
N GLY A 66 -9.46 5.71 -14.32
CA GLY A 66 -10.13 4.42 -14.29
C GLY A 66 -11.31 4.42 -13.34
N ILE A 67 -12.04 3.30 -13.33
CA ILE A 67 -13.01 3.01 -12.27
C ILE A 67 -12.36 1.96 -11.37
N GLU A 68 -12.37 2.20 -10.07
CA GLU A 68 -11.79 1.28 -9.09
C GLU A 68 -12.79 1.00 -7.98
N TRP A 69 -12.95 -0.28 -7.68
CA TRP A 69 -13.72 -0.73 -6.53
C TRP A 69 -12.78 -1.12 -5.40
N VAL A 70 -12.99 -0.56 -4.21
CA VAL A 70 -12.20 -0.84 -3.02
C VAL A 70 -13.06 -1.62 -2.04
N GLU A 71 -12.79 -2.91 -1.92
CA GLU A 71 -13.54 -3.85 -1.09
C GLU A 71 -12.88 -4.06 0.27
N LEU A 72 -13.71 -4.11 1.32
CA LEU A 72 -13.28 -4.45 2.68
C LEU A 72 -13.20 -5.97 2.82
N VAL A 73 -11.99 -6.51 2.96
CA VAL A 73 -11.73 -7.96 2.99
C VAL A 73 -11.62 -8.48 4.43
N GLN A 74 -11.15 -7.65 5.36
CA GLN A 74 -11.02 -7.96 6.78
C GLN A 74 -11.23 -6.68 7.60
N ASP A 75 -11.95 -6.79 8.72
CA ASP A 75 -12.28 -5.68 9.62
C ASP A 75 -12.18 -6.14 11.08
N ASP A 76 -10.94 -6.29 11.55
CA ASP A 76 -10.62 -6.58 12.95
C ASP A 76 -10.22 -5.29 13.69
N ALA A 77 -10.14 -5.37 15.02
CA ALA A 77 -9.86 -4.20 15.86
C ALA A 77 -8.47 -3.58 15.57
N ASP A 78 -7.48 -4.39 15.24
CA ASP A 78 -6.09 -4.02 15.00
C ASP A 78 -5.64 -4.26 13.55
N LYS A 79 -6.52 -4.80 12.69
CA LYS A 79 -6.21 -5.10 11.30
C LYS A 79 -7.38 -4.84 10.36
N ILE A 80 -7.14 -4.03 9.33
CA ILE A 80 -8.11 -3.73 8.27
C ILE A 80 -7.46 -4.05 6.92
N VAL A 81 -8.09 -4.90 6.11
CA VAL A 81 -7.56 -5.30 4.79
C VAL A 81 -8.50 -4.82 3.70
N MET A 82 -7.95 -4.16 2.69
CA MET A 82 -8.71 -3.61 1.57
C MET A 82 -8.13 -4.09 0.24
N GLN A 83 -8.99 -4.61 -0.63
CA GLN A 83 -8.63 -5.04 -1.97
C GLN A 83 -9.12 -4.01 -2.99
N HIS A 84 -8.19 -3.51 -3.81
CA HIS A 84 -8.51 -2.62 -4.92
C HIS A 84 -8.64 -3.40 -6.22
N LEU A 85 -9.74 -3.21 -6.93
CA LEU A 85 -10.08 -3.89 -8.19
C LEU A 85 -10.33 -2.84 -9.26
N LEU A 86 -9.39 -2.72 -10.19
CA LEU A 86 -9.44 -1.74 -11.27
C LEU A 86 -10.25 -2.32 -12.44
N ILE A 87 -11.21 -1.55 -12.92
CA ILE A 87 -12.03 -1.86 -14.09
C ILE A 87 -11.41 -1.11 -15.29
N VAL A 88 -10.95 -1.87 -16.27
CA VAL A 88 -10.44 -1.35 -17.53
C VAL A 88 -11.29 -1.84 -18.71
N GLY A 89 -11.22 -1.17 -19.86
CA GLY A 89 -12.06 -1.48 -21.01
C GLY A 89 -13.37 -0.70 -21.03
N SER A 90 -14.31 -1.11 -21.88
CA SER A 90 -15.63 -0.45 -21.99
C SER A 90 -16.64 -1.07 -21.03
N LYS A 91 -17.75 -0.38 -20.75
CA LYS A 91 -18.82 -0.90 -19.88
C LYS A 91 -19.40 -2.23 -20.39
N GLU A 92 -19.40 -2.44 -21.71
CA GLU A 92 -19.92 -3.66 -22.34
C GLU A 92 -18.91 -4.82 -22.31
N ARG A 93 -17.61 -4.51 -22.17
CA ARG A 93 -16.53 -5.49 -22.12
C ARG A 93 -15.50 -5.07 -21.05
N PRO A 94 -15.90 -5.09 -19.77
CA PRO A 94 -15.00 -4.76 -18.68
C PRO A 94 -13.98 -5.89 -18.52
N TYR A 95 -12.74 -5.51 -18.20
CA TYR A 95 -11.71 -6.41 -17.74
C TYR A 95 -11.29 -5.98 -16.34
N ILE A 96 -11.27 -6.92 -15.40
CA ILE A 96 -10.99 -6.65 -13.99
C ILE A 96 -9.53 -7.00 -13.71
N VAL A 97 -8.80 -6.02 -13.18
CA VAL A 97 -7.45 -6.21 -12.67
C VAL A 97 -7.52 -6.19 -11.16
N LYS A 98 -7.08 -7.27 -10.51
CA LYS A 98 -6.76 -7.22 -9.07
C LYS A 98 -5.54 -6.32 -8.88
N HIS A 99 -5.77 -5.03 -8.65
CA HIS A 99 -4.77 -4.00 -8.89
C HIS A 99 -3.73 -3.92 -7.78
N TRP A 100 -4.15 -3.72 -6.55
CA TRP A 100 -3.28 -3.72 -5.38
C TRP A 100 -4.08 -4.00 -4.12
N ARG A 101 -3.39 -4.37 -3.05
CA ARG A 101 -3.99 -4.60 -1.74
C ARG A 101 -3.29 -3.70 -0.73
N GLN A 102 -4.04 -3.22 0.24
CA GLN A 102 -3.49 -2.55 1.41
C GLN A 102 -3.99 -3.22 2.68
N ASP A 103 -3.05 -3.60 3.54
CA ASP A 103 -3.33 -4.02 4.91
C ASP A 103 -2.95 -2.87 5.83
N TRP A 104 -3.83 -2.54 6.77
CA TRP A 104 -3.60 -1.56 7.82
C TRP A 104 -3.49 -2.29 9.15
N GLU A 105 -2.34 -2.20 9.81
CA GLU A 105 -2.05 -2.92 11.06
C GLU A 105 -1.71 -1.91 12.17
N PHE A 106 -2.47 -1.94 13.26
CA PHE A 106 -2.31 -1.02 14.38
C PHE A 106 -1.12 -1.42 15.26
N GLU A 107 -0.24 -0.46 15.57
CA GLU A 107 0.96 -0.62 16.39
C GLU A 107 1.87 -1.80 15.95
N ASN A 108 1.89 -2.12 14.65
CA ASN A 108 2.72 -3.18 14.11
C ASN A 108 4.21 -2.87 14.28
N THR A 109 4.94 -3.78 14.93
CA THR A 109 6.38 -3.65 15.20
C THR A 109 7.26 -4.28 14.14
N ASN A 110 6.73 -5.10 13.23
CA ASN A 110 7.52 -5.89 12.28
C ASN A 110 7.32 -5.37 10.87
N LEU A 111 8.38 -4.80 10.28
CA LEU A 111 8.33 -4.16 8.98
C LEU A 111 9.24 -4.84 7.95
N TYR A 112 8.80 -4.87 6.70
CA TYR A 112 9.54 -5.23 5.50
C TYR A 112 9.85 -3.97 4.69
N VAL A 113 10.96 -3.32 5.00
CA VAL A 113 11.36 -2.05 4.37
C VAL A 113 12.05 -2.35 3.04
N TYR A 114 11.53 -1.78 1.94
CA TYR A 114 12.12 -2.00 0.62
C TYR A 114 13.55 -1.45 0.54
N ASP A 115 14.47 -2.25 0.02
CA ASP A 115 15.86 -1.86 -0.16
C ASP A 115 16.09 -1.40 -1.60
N HIS A 116 16.44 -2.32 -2.49
CA HIS A 116 16.47 -2.21 -3.95
C HIS A 116 16.46 -3.64 -4.54
N ASP A 117 16.34 -3.80 -5.87
CA ASP A 117 16.49 -5.09 -6.58
C ASP A 117 15.63 -6.25 -6.04
N ASN A 118 14.34 -5.98 -5.78
CA ASN A 118 13.39 -6.94 -5.20
C ASN A 118 13.88 -7.54 -3.87
N LYS A 119 14.50 -6.71 -3.03
CA LYS A 119 14.87 -7.03 -1.66
C LYS A 119 14.14 -6.14 -0.67
N TRP A 120 13.69 -6.73 0.43
CA TRP A 120 13.11 -6.08 1.59
C TRP A 120 13.87 -6.51 2.83
N ASN A 121 14.32 -5.55 3.63
CA ASN A 121 14.97 -5.80 4.91
C ASN A 121 13.90 -5.95 5.99
N PHE A 122 14.01 -7.00 6.80
CA PHE A 122 13.14 -7.19 7.95
C PHE A 122 13.63 -6.37 9.12
N VAL A 123 12.76 -5.50 9.65
CA VAL A 123 13.06 -4.57 10.73
C VAL A 123 12.04 -4.76 11.84
N THR A 124 12.52 -4.89 13.07
CA THR A 124 11.67 -4.83 14.27
C THR A 124 11.83 -3.47 14.94
N LEU A 125 10.72 -2.78 15.14
CA LEU A 125 10.64 -1.51 15.85
C LEU A 125 10.26 -1.71 17.32
N PRO A 126 10.78 -0.88 18.24
CA PRO A 126 10.28 -0.79 19.60
C PRO A 126 8.78 -0.44 19.64
N LYS A 127 8.04 -0.95 20.63
CA LYS A 127 6.59 -0.73 20.74
C LYS A 127 6.25 0.74 20.96
N GLU A 128 7.10 1.44 21.70
CA GLU A 128 7.00 2.86 21.97
C GLU A 128 7.08 3.72 20.70
N ASP A 129 7.79 3.26 19.67
CA ASP A 129 7.97 4.00 18.41
C ASP A 129 6.75 3.89 17.49
N VAL A 130 5.93 2.85 17.66
CA VAL A 130 4.73 2.57 16.85
C VAL A 130 3.42 2.79 17.62
N ALA A 131 3.50 3.25 18.87
CA ALA A 131 2.32 3.46 19.71
C ALA A 131 1.33 4.46 19.06
N GLY A 132 0.07 4.05 18.92
CA GLY A 132 -0.98 4.81 18.25
C GLY A 132 -0.81 4.96 16.73
N GLN A 133 0.16 4.29 16.12
CA GLN A 133 0.38 4.32 14.67
C GLN A 133 -0.37 3.20 13.96
N TRP A 134 -0.66 3.42 12.69
CA TRP A 134 -1.10 2.41 11.75
C TRP A 134 -0.01 2.22 10.69
N THR A 135 0.39 0.97 10.50
CA THR A 135 1.26 0.56 9.40
C THR A 135 0.41 0.27 8.17
N GLN A 136 0.64 0.99 7.07
CA GLN A 136 0.10 0.61 5.77
C GLN A 136 1.08 -0.34 5.09
N ARG A 137 0.62 -1.54 4.76
CA ARG A 137 1.35 -2.51 3.94
C ARG A 137 0.72 -2.61 2.57
N VAL A 138 1.49 -2.27 1.54
CA VAL A 138 1.02 -2.26 0.15
C VAL A 138 1.57 -3.47 -0.58
N PHE A 139 0.68 -4.22 -1.23
CA PHE A 139 1.00 -5.40 -2.01
C PHE A 139 0.69 -5.21 -3.49
N GLN A 140 1.40 -5.96 -4.32
CA GLN A 140 1.23 -5.95 -5.77
C GLN A 140 0.00 -6.76 -6.21
N VAL A 141 -0.23 -6.83 -7.52
CA VAL A 141 -1.33 -7.59 -8.14
C VAL A 141 -1.34 -9.08 -7.72
N ASP A 142 -0.18 -9.63 -7.39
CA ASP A 142 0.06 -11.03 -6.98
C ASP A 142 0.24 -11.22 -5.46
N ASP A 143 -0.11 -10.20 -4.68
CA ASP A 143 0.05 -10.13 -3.22
C ASP A 143 1.51 -10.20 -2.71
N SER A 144 2.51 -10.14 -3.60
CA SER A 144 3.91 -9.89 -3.19
C SER A 144 4.05 -8.52 -2.53
N PRO A 145 4.98 -8.34 -1.57
CA PRO A 145 5.17 -7.06 -0.92
C PRO A 145 5.62 -6.02 -1.94
N ARG A 146 5.15 -4.79 -1.76
CA ARG A 146 5.58 -3.63 -2.53
C ARG A 146 6.36 -2.69 -1.64
N TYR A 147 5.70 -2.09 -0.66
CA TYR A 147 6.29 -1.22 0.34
C TYR A 147 5.38 -1.15 1.56
N GLU A 148 5.92 -0.71 2.68
CA GLU A 148 5.15 -0.44 3.87
C GLU A 148 5.79 0.63 4.75
N GLY A 149 4.98 1.25 5.59
CA GLY A 149 5.45 2.22 6.56
C GLY A 149 4.38 2.53 7.59
N SER A 150 4.81 3.11 8.72
CA SER A 150 3.96 3.37 9.88
C SER A 150 3.91 4.86 10.19
N ALA A 151 2.73 5.35 10.55
CA ALA A 151 2.49 6.71 10.99
C ALA A 151 1.15 6.82 11.74
N THR A 152 0.92 7.95 12.39
CA THR A 152 -0.37 8.27 13.03
C THR A 152 -1.33 8.92 12.06
N TRP A 153 -2.61 8.54 12.10
CA TRP A 153 -3.67 9.38 11.54
C TRP A 153 -3.83 10.68 12.35
N VAL A 154 -4.05 11.79 11.65
CA VAL A 154 -4.23 13.13 12.19
C VAL A 154 -5.64 13.61 11.87
N HIS A 155 -6.40 13.98 12.91
CA HIS A 155 -7.76 14.51 12.82
C HIS A 155 -7.80 15.91 13.44
N VAL A 156 -7.74 16.95 12.60
CA VAL A 156 -7.65 18.35 13.07
C VAL A 156 -8.29 19.29 12.06
N ASP A 157 -9.00 20.31 12.55
CA ASP A 157 -9.63 21.35 11.73
C ASP A 157 -10.50 20.82 10.57
N GLY A 158 -11.21 19.71 10.83
CA GLY A 158 -12.07 19.04 9.85
C GLY A 158 -11.33 18.22 8.79
N LYS A 159 -10.01 18.08 8.89
CA LYS A 159 -9.18 17.21 8.04
C LYS A 159 -8.89 15.89 8.75
N SER A 160 -8.82 14.82 7.98
CA SER A 160 -8.43 13.48 8.43
C SER A 160 -7.44 12.90 7.44
N TYR A 161 -6.17 12.75 7.84
CA TYR A 161 -5.13 12.22 6.96
C TYR A 161 -4.10 11.35 7.69
N TRP A 162 -3.47 10.45 6.96
CA TRP A 162 -2.31 9.68 7.37
C TRP A 162 -1.17 9.99 6.43
N GLU A 163 0.04 10.20 6.96
CA GLU A 163 1.19 10.60 6.17
C GLU A 163 2.46 9.88 6.64
N ASN A 164 3.18 9.27 5.70
CA ASN A 164 4.41 8.55 5.99
C ASN A 164 5.42 8.72 4.85
N THR A 165 6.70 8.57 5.15
CA THR A 165 7.74 8.41 4.12
C THR A 165 8.31 6.99 4.19
N THR A 166 8.39 6.30 3.05
CA THR A 166 8.98 4.96 2.95
C THR A 166 9.56 4.70 1.55
N THR A 167 10.52 3.79 1.49
CA THR A 167 11.11 3.33 0.24
C THR A 167 10.19 2.33 -0.46
N ALA A 168 10.20 2.35 -1.79
CA ALA A 168 9.35 1.51 -2.61
C ALA A 168 9.99 1.19 -3.96
N PRO A 169 9.60 0.07 -4.58
CA PRO A 169 9.99 -0.23 -5.95
C PRO A 169 9.41 0.80 -6.93
N LEU A 170 10.04 0.87 -8.10
CA LEU A 170 9.57 1.67 -9.22
C LEU A 170 8.15 1.25 -9.62
N ALA A 171 7.35 2.24 -10.04
CA ALA A 171 6.09 1.93 -10.69
C ALA A 171 6.35 1.32 -12.08
N ARG A 172 5.41 0.50 -12.58
CA ARG A 172 5.50 -0.15 -13.90
C ARG A 172 5.81 0.80 -15.05
N ARG A 173 5.22 2.00 -15.04
CA ARG A 173 5.50 3.02 -16.07
C ARG A 173 6.98 3.42 -16.13
N GLU A 174 7.67 3.40 -14.98
CA GLU A 174 9.06 3.82 -14.85
C GLU A 174 9.99 2.65 -15.20
N TYR A 175 9.93 1.50 -14.51
CA TYR A 175 10.92 0.43 -14.72
C TYR A 175 10.91 -0.19 -16.14
N THR A 176 9.85 0.01 -16.93
CA THR A 176 9.81 -0.43 -18.33
C THR A 176 10.45 0.56 -19.31
N THR A 177 10.72 1.79 -18.88
CA THR A 177 11.21 2.88 -19.74
C THR A 177 12.46 3.57 -19.20
N ARG A 178 12.75 3.37 -17.91
CA ARG A 178 13.83 3.99 -17.14
C ARG A 178 14.72 2.92 -16.52
N SER A 179 16.00 3.22 -16.43
CA SER A 179 17.01 2.36 -15.82
C SER A 179 18.10 3.14 -15.07
N ASP A 180 17.87 4.43 -14.85
CA ASP A 180 18.83 5.38 -14.30
C ASP A 180 18.61 5.68 -12.81
N TYR A 181 17.63 5.01 -12.20
CA TYR A 181 17.39 4.95 -10.76
C TYR A 181 16.63 3.66 -10.41
N ASN A 182 16.64 3.25 -9.14
CA ASN A 182 16.15 1.94 -8.72
C ASN A 182 15.28 1.94 -7.45
N VAL A 183 15.14 3.09 -6.77
CA VAL A 183 14.29 3.24 -5.58
C VAL A 183 13.43 4.48 -5.70
N MET A 184 12.19 4.40 -5.23
CA MET A 184 11.37 5.58 -4.94
C MET A 184 11.37 5.80 -3.42
N ASN A 185 11.79 6.98 -2.94
CA ASN A 185 11.49 7.40 -1.58
C ASN A 185 10.15 8.16 -1.60
N ARG A 186 9.09 7.51 -1.16
CA ARG A 186 7.71 8.01 -1.31
C ARG A 186 7.22 8.60 -0.01
N THR A 187 6.84 9.86 -0.04
CA THR A 187 5.99 10.45 1.00
C THR A 187 4.55 10.27 0.57
N ASN A 188 3.82 9.37 1.24
CA ASN A 188 2.42 9.08 0.99
C ASN A 188 1.55 9.87 1.95
N ARG A 189 0.53 10.55 1.43
CA ARG A 189 -0.54 11.17 2.22
C ARG A 189 -1.89 10.64 1.75
N HIS A 190 -2.57 9.90 2.62
CA HIS A 190 -3.96 9.49 2.42
C HIS A 190 -4.85 10.46 3.16
N GLU A 191 -5.66 11.23 2.44
CA GLU A 191 -6.55 12.23 3.03
C GLU A 191 -8.01 11.94 2.67
N ILE A 192 -8.87 11.86 3.69
CA ILE A 192 -10.31 11.68 3.51
C ILE A 192 -10.94 13.05 3.21
N VAL A 193 -11.71 13.12 2.13
CA VAL A 193 -12.40 14.32 1.68
C VAL A 193 -13.90 14.05 1.51
N ALA A 194 -14.70 15.11 1.36
CA ALA A 194 -16.17 14.99 1.39
C ALA A 194 -16.75 14.04 0.32
N ASN A 195 -16.10 13.92 -0.83
CA ASN A 195 -16.54 13.10 -1.96
C ASN A 195 -15.64 11.88 -2.22
N GLY A 196 -14.82 11.46 -1.24
CA GLY A 196 -13.94 10.29 -1.38
C GLY A 196 -12.62 10.49 -0.66
N TRP A 197 -11.50 10.20 -1.33
CA TRP A 197 -10.18 10.33 -0.71
C TRP A 197 -9.09 10.67 -1.74
N ILE A 198 -7.97 11.16 -1.25
CA ILE A 198 -6.82 11.58 -2.05
C ILE A 198 -5.61 10.78 -1.59
N HIS A 199 -4.86 10.23 -2.54
CA HIS A 199 -3.50 9.72 -2.32
C HIS A 199 -2.51 10.68 -2.97
N ASP A 200 -2.05 11.62 -2.15
CA ASP A 200 -1.08 12.62 -2.53
C ASP A 200 0.33 12.09 -2.24
N GLN A 201 1.25 12.32 -3.17
CA GLN A 201 2.59 11.76 -3.13
C GLN A 201 3.63 12.82 -3.44
N ASP A 202 4.67 12.90 -2.62
CA ASP A 202 5.93 13.59 -2.93
C ASP A 202 7.03 12.54 -2.95
N ASN A 203 7.54 12.26 -4.15
CA ASN A 203 8.46 11.16 -4.38
C ASN A 203 9.85 11.67 -4.76
N ASP A 204 10.89 11.16 -4.11
CA ASP A 204 12.25 11.23 -4.64
C ASP A 204 12.54 9.99 -5.50
N LYS A 205 13.11 10.20 -6.67
CA LYS A 205 13.71 9.15 -7.51
C LYS A 205 15.16 8.98 -7.08
N VAL A 206 15.50 7.81 -6.55
CA VAL A 206 16.76 7.57 -5.85
C VAL A 206 17.58 6.50 -6.56
N ILE A 207 18.87 6.78 -6.75
CA ILE A 207 19.89 5.81 -7.09
C ILE A 207 20.47 5.28 -5.78
N ARG A 208 20.21 4.01 -5.51
CA ARG A 208 20.72 3.29 -4.33
C ARG A 208 21.71 2.23 -4.73
N GLU A 209 22.84 2.18 -4.03
CA GLU A 209 23.87 1.17 -4.20
C GLU A 209 24.39 0.70 -2.83
N THR A 210 24.65 -0.61 -2.68
CA THR A 210 25.16 -1.18 -1.44
C THR A 210 26.44 -0.48 -0.96
N GLY A 211 26.41 0.03 0.26
CA GLY A 211 27.57 0.66 0.91
C GLY A 211 27.88 2.07 0.40
N LYS A 212 26.98 2.69 -0.37
CA LYS A 212 27.06 4.09 -0.78
C LYS A 212 25.85 4.86 -0.25
N GLU A 213 26.03 6.18 -0.13
CA GLU A 213 24.92 7.08 0.15
C GLU A 213 23.97 7.16 -1.05
N ASP A 214 22.68 7.31 -0.76
CA ASP A 214 21.65 7.50 -1.77
C ASP A 214 21.88 8.81 -2.55
N VAL A 215 21.66 8.76 -3.86
CA VAL A 215 21.68 9.94 -4.73
C VAL A 215 20.27 10.22 -5.22
N ILE A 216 19.76 11.42 -4.91
CA ILE A 216 18.49 11.89 -5.45
C ILE A 216 18.71 12.35 -6.89
N LEU A 217 18.05 11.68 -7.83
CA LEU A 217 18.09 11.99 -9.25
C LEU A 217 17.10 13.10 -9.62
N ALA A 218 15.87 12.99 -9.12
CA ALA A 218 14.78 13.92 -9.39
C ALA A 218 13.66 13.76 -8.35
N GLN A 219 12.73 14.70 -8.36
CA GLN A 219 11.50 14.68 -7.56
C GLN A 219 10.28 14.61 -8.46
N GLU A 220 9.24 13.94 -7.99
CA GLU A 220 7.97 13.76 -8.68
C GLU A 220 6.80 14.01 -7.74
N LYS A 221 5.85 14.82 -8.21
CA LYS A 221 4.54 14.96 -7.58
C LYS A 221 3.58 13.91 -8.14
N GLY A 222 2.98 13.13 -7.26
CA GLY A 222 1.82 12.30 -7.56
C GLY A 222 0.56 12.86 -6.89
N HIS A 223 -0.55 12.89 -7.61
CA HIS A 223 -1.83 13.33 -7.08
C HIS A 223 -2.95 12.44 -7.61
N ASN A 224 -3.28 11.42 -6.82
CA ASN A 224 -4.36 10.51 -7.15
C ASN A 224 -5.63 10.92 -6.41
N THR A 225 -6.75 11.02 -7.14
CA THR A 225 -8.05 11.34 -6.55
C THR A 225 -8.98 10.15 -6.72
N TYR A 226 -9.67 9.77 -5.65
CA TYR A 226 -10.70 8.74 -5.64
C TYR A 226 -12.04 9.43 -5.38
N VAL A 227 -12.76 9.75 -6.45
CA VAL A 227 -14.06 10.43 -6.36
C VAL A 227 -15.16 9.40 -6.34
N LYS A 228 -15.94 9.36 -5.26
CA LYS A 228 -16.96 8.35 -5.03
C LYS A 228 -18.07 8.47 -6.07
N ILE A 229 -18.44 7.34 -6.65
CA ILE A 229 -19.53 7.20 -7.62
C ILE A 229 -20.51 6.13 -7.13
N ASP A 230 -21.59 5.91 -7.89
CA ASP A 230 -22.58 4.89 -7.54
C ASP A 230 -21.95 3.48 -7.60
N ASP A 231 -22.23 2.65 -6.59
CA ASP A 231 -21.65 1.30 -6.49
C ASP A 231 -22.01 0.40 -7.68
N SER A 232 -23.12 0.69 -8.39
CA SER A 232 -23.50 -0.05 -9.61
C SER A 232 -22.50 0.12 -10.76
N GLU A 233 -21.71 1.20 -10.77
CA GLU A 233 -20.62 1.39 -11.74
C GLU A 233 -19.48 0.39 -11.53
N CYS A 234 -19.38 -0.19 -10.32
CA CYS A 234 -18.37 -1.19 -9.96
C CYS A 234 -18.89 -2.64 -10.01
N LYS A 235 -20.09 -2.88 -10.55
CA LYS A 235 -20.74 -4.21 -10.55
C LYS A 235 -19.85 -5.32 -11.13
N ALA A 236 -19.12 -5.03 -12.21
CA ALA A 236 -18.24 -6.02 -12.83
C ALA A 236 -17.07 -6.45 -11.92
N ALA A 237 -16.52 -5.52 -11.13
CA ALA A 237 -15.48 -5.84 -10.15
C ALA A 237 -16.04 -6.63 -8.96
N GLN A 238 -17.25 -6.30 -8.52
CA GLN A 238 -17.97 -7.02 -7.46
C GLN A 238 -18.23 -8.47 -7.86
N ASP A 239 -18.71 -8.70 -9.09
CA ASP A 239 -18.97 -10.04 -9.63
C ASP A 239 -17.68 -10.85 -9.75
N TYR A 240 -16.62 -10.25 -10.31
CA TYR A 240 -15.31 -10.88 -10.36
C TYR A 240 -14.81 -11.30 -8.97
N TRP A 241 -14.92 -10.41 -7.97
CA TRP A 241 -14.45 -10.73 -6.62
C TRP A 241 -15.25 -11.84 -5.96
N ALA A 242 -16.57 -11.86 -6.14
CA ALA A 242 -17.42 -12.91 -5.61
C ALA A 242 -17.00 -14.31 -6.10
N GLU A 243 -16.55 -14.41 -7.35
CA GLU A 243 -16.08 -15.67 -7.96
C GLU A 243 -14.63 -16.02 -7.58
N ASN A 244 -13.76 -15.02 -7.36
CA ASN A 244 -12.31 -15.24 -7.28
C ASN A 244 -11.70 -15.08 -5.88
N LYS A 245 -12.43 -14.52 -4.91
CA LYS A 245 -11.89 -14.20 -3.58
C LYS A 245 -11.28 -15.41 -2.84
N GLU A 246 -11.84 -16.60 -3.01
CA GLU A 246 -11.38 -17.83 -2.34
C GLU A 246 -9.97 -18.24 -2.78
N LYS A 247 -9.65 -18.08 -4.07
CA LYS A 247 -8.29 -18.27 -4.58
C LYS A 247 -7.32 -17.31 -3.90
N TRP A 248 -7.71 -16.06 -3.74
CA TRP A 248 -6.86 -15.05 -3.09
C TRP A 248 -6.70 -15.25 -1.58
N VAL A 249 -7.64 -15.94 -0.91
CA VAL A 249 -7.42 -16.40 0.46
C VAL A 249 -6.23 -17.37 0.52
N ILE A 250 -6.12 -18.31 -0.43
CA ILE A 250 -5.00 -19.26 -0.50
C ILE A 250 -3.67 -18.54 -0.75
N VAL A 251 -3.65 -17.62 -1.72
CA VAL A 251 -2.47 -16.79 -2.03
C VAL A 251 -2.01 -16.02 -0.79
N ARG A 252 -2.94 -15.33 -0.10
CA ARG A 252 -2.61 -14.58 1.13
C ARG A 252 -2.08 -15.49 2.23
N ALA A 253 -2.72 -16.64 2.48
CA ALA A 253 -2.26 -17.58 3.49
C ALA A 253 -0.82 -18.06 3.23
N LYS A 254 -0.44 -18.24 1.96
CA LYS A 254 0.94 -18.58 1.61
C LYS A 254 1.91 -17.43 1.86
N TRP A 255 1.54 -16.21 1.49
CA TRP A 255 2.34 -15.01 1.78
C TRP A 255 2.48 -14.76 3.28
N ASP A 256 1.43 -14.94 4.07
CA ASP A 256 1.46 -14.84 5.53
C ASP A 256 2.48 -15.82 6.14
N ALA A 257 2.56 -17.05 5.61
CA ALA A 257 3.57 -18.02 6.02
C ALA A 257 5.01 -17.61 5.62
N VAL A 258 5.19 -16.84 4.54
CA VAL A 258 6.50 -16.26 4.17
C VAL A 258 6.86 -15.12 5.12
N PHE A 259 5.94 -14.20 5.40
CA PHE A 259 6.17 -13.08 6.30
C PHE A 259 6.40 -13.52 7.75
N ALA A 260 5.76 -14.61 8.18
CA ALA A 260 5.97 -15.18 9.51
C ALA A 260 7.40 -15.70 9.76
N ARG A 261 8.25 -15.78 8.73
CA ARG A 261 9.67 -16.14 8.87
C ARG A 261 10.50 -15.04 9.54
N ASN A 262 10.03 -13.79 9.55
CA ASN A 262 10.70 -12.66 10.20
C ASN A 262 12.19 -12.51 9.81
N THR A 263 12.47 -12.63 8.52
CA THR A 263 13.80 -12.50 7.91
C THR A 263 13.70 -11.64 6.67
N ASP A 264 14.82 -11.05 6.23
CA ASP A 264 14.94 -10.38 4.95
C ASP A 264 14.33 -11.24 3.83
N LEU A 265 13.63 -10.58 2.92
CA LEU A 265 12.94 -11.21 1.81
C LEU A 265 13.54 -10.73 0.51
N MET A 266 13.87 -11.66 -0.38
CA MET A 266 14.26 -11.35 -1.74
C MET A 266 13.43 -12.18 -2.71
N LEU A 267 12.99 -11.55 -3.79
CA LEU A 267 12.19 -12.21 -4.82
C LEU A 267 12.95 -12.30 -6.15
N GLU A 268 12.81 -13.43 -6.84
CA GLU A 268 13.19 -13.53 -8.23
C GLU A 268 12.31 -12.60 -9.09
N GLU A 269 12.91 -11.98 -10.12
CA GLU A 269 12.11 -11.21 -11.08
C GLU A 269 11.22 -12.15 -11.92
N LYS A 270 11.76 -13.32 -12.28
CA LYS A 270 11.11 -14.33 -13.13
C LYS A 270 11.51 -15.73 -12.73
N VAL A 271 10.54 -16.64 -12.84
CA VAL A 271 10.73 -18.10 -12.84
C VAL A 271 10.20 -18.61 -14.18
N ASP A 272 10.96 -19.48 -14.86
CA ASP A 272 10.65 -19.98 -16.21
C ASP A 272 10.21 -18.88 -17.20
N ASN A 273 10.93 -17.74 -17.19
CA ASN A 273 10.68 -16.56 -18.02
C ASN A 273 9.31 -15.87 -17.82
N LYS A 274 8.61 -16.15 -16.73
CA LYS A 274 7.34 -15.50 -16.35
C LYS A 274 7.48 -14.81 -15.01
N THR A 275 6.80 -13.67 -14.86
CA THR A 275 6.63 -12.97 -13.57
C THR A 275 5.55 -13.67 -12.73
N MET A 276 5.59 -13.52 -11.40
CA MET A 276 4.66 -14.23 -10.51
C MET A 276 3.19 -13.97 -10.86
N PHE A 277 2.80 -12.72 -11.08
CA PHE A 277 1.43 -12.39 -11.47
C PHE A 277 0.94 -13.10 -12.73
N LYS A 278 1.82 -13.48 -13.69
CA LYS A 278 1.37 -14.23 -14.87
C LYS A 278 0.88 -15.63 -14.52
N TYR A 279 1.38 -16.20 -13.43
CA TYR A 279 0.88 -17.46 -12.88
C TYR A 279 -0.35 -17.22 -12.02
N LEU A 280 -0.28 -16.28 -11.07
CA LEU A 280 -1.36 -16.10 -10.10
C LEU A 280 -2.62 -15.45 -10.70
N LEU A 281 -2.53 -14.79 -11.85
CA LEU A 281 -3.70 -14.32 -12.61
C LEU A 281 -4.20 -15.33 -13.65
N ASP A 282 -3.54 -16.48 -13.80
CA ASP A 282 -4.06 -17.58 -14.59
C ASP A 282 -5.07 -18.34 -13.73
N ASP A 283 -6.33 -17.96 -13.91
CA ASP A 283 -7.45 -18.53 -13.19
C ASP A 283 -7.76 -19.96 -13.61
N GLU A 284 -7.18 -20.53 -14.68
CA GLU A 284 -7.44 -21.92 -15.05
C GLU A 284 -6.47 -22.89 -14.37
N ASN A 285 -5.18 -22.53 -14.32
CA ASN A 285 -4.12 -23.44 -13.90
C ASN A 285 -3.73 -23.30 -12.42
N TYR A 286 -3.99 -22.15 -11.78
CA TYR A 286 -3.53 -21.85 -10.42
C TYR A 286 -4.69 -21.51 -9.48
N LYS A 287 -5.43 -22.55 -9.06
CA LYS A 287 -6.62 -22.41 -8.18
C LYS A 287 -6.45 -22.96 -6.76
N THR A 288 -5.50 -23.87 -6.52
CA THR A 288 -5.40 -24.61 -5.25
C THR A 288 -4.06 -24.38 -4.57
N SER A 289 -3.96 -24.71 -3.29
CA SER A 289 -2.69 -24.65 -2.53
C SER A 289 -1.56 -25.44 -3.18
N GLU A 290 -1.88 -26.59 -3.78
CA GLU A 290 -0.89 -27.49 -4.39
C GLU A 290 -0.27 -26.89 -5.65
N THR A 291 -0.99 -26.00 -6.36
CA THR A 291 -0.47 -25.31 -7.55
C THR A 291 0.07 -23.92 -7.24
N ILE A 292 -0.51 -23.22 -6.27
CA ILE A 292 -0.13 -21.85 -5.89
C ILE A 292 1.14 -21.84 -5.03
N ASN A 293 1.21 -22.68 -4.00
CA ASN A 293 2.30 -22.63 -3.03
C ASN A 293 3.68 -22.87 -3.66
N PRO A 294 3.87 -23.87 -4.53
CA PRO A 294 5.16 -24.10 -5.18
C PRO A 294 5.60 -22.94 -6.06
N ILE A 295 4.67 -22.20 -6.67
CA ILE A 295 5.01 -21.02 -7.45
C ILE A 295 5.53 -19.92 -6.53
N ILE A 296 4.82 -19.58 -5.45
CA ILE A 296 5.29 -18.54 -4.53
C ILE A 296 6.66 -18.95 -3.94
N ASP A 297 6.84 -20.22 -3.55
CA ASP A 297 8.13 -20.72 -3.07
C ASP A 297 9.25 -20.61 -4.11
N ALA A 298 8.97 -20.82 -5.40
CA ALA A 298 9.97 -20.71 -6.45
C ALA A 298 10.47 -19.27 -6.67
N PHE A 299 9.68 -18.26 -6.30
CA PHE A 299 10.08 -16.86 -6.40
C PHE A 299 10.77 -16.35 -5.13
N VAL A 300 10.51 -16.93 -3.96
CA VAL A 300 11.12 -16.53 -2.70
C VAL A 300 12.51 -17.16 -2.56
N LYS A 301 13.54 -16.33 -2.41
CA LYS A 301 14.94 -16.78 -2.18
C LYS A 301 15.21 -17.20 -0.75
#